data_AF-A0AAX3TCR2-F1
#
_entry.id   AF-A0AAX3TCR2-F1
#
_cell.length_a   1.000
_cell.length_b   1.000
_cell.length_c   1.000
_cell.angle_alpha   90.00
_cell.angle_beta   90.00
_cell.angle_gamma   90.00
#
_symmetry.space_group_name_H-M   'P 1'
#
loop_
_entity.id
_entity.type
_entity.pdbx_description
1 polymer ?
#
loop_
_entity_poly.entity_id
_entity_poly.type
_entity_poly.pdbx_seq_one_letter_code
_entity_poly.pdbx_strand_id
1 'polypeptide(L)'
;MFAGFFFTVSISAQFGLGYSAFGTGMLALPFAIGAAVGSLASPRVVARITAPHTLMAGSVAVGAGFVWLAMIIEPAAETLPVPGILGPLVLGGLGTGVFIAPLQAVILSDTTEATVGTATGTIPTVQQIGASIGLAVVTLFFFGQVAGQTSETVPAVRAELVASLSESPVRPVLHGAVADRFASCASDQLRSAHPERPAPACAGGPTSPAVAAVAAQARPSTQDAARSVTARTFLAALRTTLMMLGLVAVAIGALAAALRTRRTP
;
A
#
# COMPACT_ATOMS: atom_id res chain seq x y z
N MET A 1 6.13 8.48 -4.88
CA MET A 1 5.07 8.41 -3.83
C MET A 1 3.72 8.02 -4.42
N PHE A 2 3.13 8.82 -5.32
CA PHE A 2 1.81 8.53 -5.92
C PHE A 2 1.68 7.14 -6.55
N ALA A 3 2.57 6.81 -7.51
CA ALA A 3 2.56 5.51 -8.18
C ALA A 3 2.74 4.35 -7.19
N GLY A 4 3.67 4.51 -6.22
CA GLY A 4 3.90 3.53 -5.17
C GLY A 4 2.68 3.29 -4.28
N PHE A 5 2.00 4.36 -3.84
CA PHE A 5 0.75 4.26 -3.07
C PHE A 5 -0.31 3.43 -3.81
N PHE A 6 -0.62 3.80 -5.06
CA PHE A 6 -1.62 3.07 -5.85
C PHE A 6 -1.24 1.62 -6.11
N PHE A 7 0.06 1.36 -6.35
CA PHE A 7 0.56 -0.01 -6.46
C PHE A 7 0.33 -0.80 -5.17
N THR A 8 0.71 -0.26 -4.01
CA THR A 8 0.57 -0.96 -2.72
C THR A 8 -0.89 -1.19 -2.30
N VAL A 9 -1.78 -0.24 -2.59
CA VAL A 9 -3.22 -0.42 -2.35
C VAL A 9 -3.77 -1.49 -3.30
N SER A 10 -3.41 -1.43 -4.58
CA SER A 10 -3.87 -2.37 -5.59
C SER A 10 -3.44 -3.81 -5.30
N ILE A 11 -2.17 -4.00 -4.95
CA ILE A 11 -1.65 -5.33 -4.63
C ILE A 11 -2.24 -5.87 -3.33
N SER A 12 -2.46 -5.02 -2.33
CA SER A 12 -3.09 -5.43 -1.06
C SER A 12 -4.57 -5.81 -1.25
N ALA A 13 -5.30 -5.05 -2.07
CA ALA A 13 -6.69 -5.37 -2.38
C ALA A 13 -6.81 -6.67 -3.18
N GLN A 14 -6.02 -6.84 -4.24
CA GLN A 14 -6.13 -7.99 -5.14
C GLN A 14 -5.48 -9.24 -4.56
N PHE A 15 -4.20 -9.19 -4.19
CA PHE A 15 -3.46 -10.36 -3.71
C PHE A 15 -3.68 -10.62 -2.21
N GLY A 16 -3.85 -9.56 -1.41
CA GLY A 16 -4.08 -9.71 0.04
C GLY A 16 -5.52 -10.11 0.37
N LEU A 17 -6.50 -9.35 -0.16
CA LEU A 17 -7.92 -9.47 0.19
C LEU A 17 -8.77 -10.19 -0.87
N GLY A 18 -8.20 -10.55 -2.03
CA GLY A 18 -8.91 -11.25 -3.10
C GLY A 18 -9.94 -10.41 -3.85
N TYR A 19 -9.84 -9.08 -3.82
CA TYR A 19 -10.76 -8.20 -4.54
C TYR A 19 -10.57 -8.34 -6.05
N SER A 20 -11.65 -8.17 -6.81
CA SER A 20 -11.57 -8.08 -8.26
C SER A 20 -10.83 -6.81 -8.69
N ALA A 21 -10.29 -6.81 -9.92
CA ALA A 21 -9.70 -5.62 -10.50
C ALA A 21 -10.68 -4.43 -10.53
N PHE A 22 -11.97 -4.70 -10.79
CA PHE A 22 -13.02 -3.68 -10.76
C PHE A 22 -13.24 -3.12 -9.36
N GLY A 23 -13.38 -3.98 -8.34
CA GLY A 23 -13.54 -3.54 -6.95
C GLY A 23 -12.35 -2.72 -6.46
N THR A 24 -11.14 -3.12 -6.87
CA THR A 24 -9.90 -2.37 -6.58
C THR A 24 -9.89 -1.00 -7.25
N GLY A 25 -10.34 -0.91 -8.52
CA GLY A 25 -10.49 0.37 -9.22
C GLY A 25 -11.51 1.30 -8.55
N MET A 26 -12.60 0.76 -8.00
CA MET A 26 -13.59 1.55 -7.27
C MET A 26 -13.00 2.20 -6.00
N LEU A 27 -12.03 1.55 -5.34
CA LEU A 27 -11.33 2.13 -4.18
C LEU A 27 -10.54 3.40 -4.55
N ALA A 28 -10.17 3.58 -5.82
CA ALA A 28 -9.45 4.78 -6.28
C ALA A 28 -10.37 5.99 -6.52
N LEU A 29 -11.68 5.79 -6.67
CA LEU A 29 -12.62 6.86 -7.04
C LEU A 29 -12.66 8.02 -6.04
N PRO A 30 -12.76 7.80 -4.71
CA PRO A 30 -12.83 8.91 -3.74
C PRO A 30 -11.57 9.77 -3.79
N PHE A 31 -10.42 9.14 -3.99
CA PHE A 31 -9.15 9.83 -4.18
C PHE A 31 -9.17 10.68 -5.46
N ALA A 32 -9.62 10.12 -6.59
CA ALA A 32 -9.69 10.84 -7.85
C ALA A 32 -10.64 12.05 -7.78
N ILE A 33 -11.80 11.89 -7.13
CA ILE A 33 -12.75 12.99 -6.87
C ILE A 33 -12.08 14.07 -6.02
N GLY A 34 -11.42 13.68 -4.92
CA GLY A 34 -10.67 14.61 -4.08
C GLY A 34 -9.61 15.36 -4.89
N ALA A 35 -8.84 14.68 -5.73
CA ALA A 35 -7.82 15.30 -6.58
C ALA A 35 -8.41 16.28 -7.59
N ALA A 36 -9.53 15.94 -8.23
CA ALA A 36 -10.22 16.85 -9.14
C ALA A 36 -10.69 18.13 -8.43
N VAL A 37 -11.33 17.99 -7.26
CA VAL A 37 -11.78 19.13 -6.44
C VAL A 37 -10.59 19.96 -5.97
N GLY A 38 -9.50 19.32 -5.55
CA GLY A 38 -8.28 19.98 -5.09
C GLY A 38 -7.62 20.81 -6.20
N SER A 39 -7.53 20.25 -7.42
CA SER A 39 -7.02 20.97 -8.58
C SER A 39 -7.87 22.19 -8.95
N LEU A 40 -9.20 22.06 -8.93
CA LEU A 40 -10.13 23.17 -9.19
C LEU A 40 -10.07 24.26 -8.12
N ALA A 41 -9.81 23.88 -6.86
CA ALA A 41 -9.66 24.81 -5.76
C ALA A 41 -8.28 25.51 -5.77
N SER A 42 -7.25 24.87 -6.34
CA SER A 42 -5.86 25.29 -6.21
C SER A 42 -5.59 26.75 -6.59
N PRO A 43 -6.08 27.32 -7.72
CA PRO A 43 -5.85 28.72 -8.04
C PRO A 43 -6.35 29.70 -6.97
N ARG A 44 -7.50 29.38 -6.35
CA ARG A 44 -8.07 30.18 -5.26
C ARG A 44 -7.23 30.07 -3.99
N VAL A 45 -6.71 28.89 -3.69
CA VAL A 45 -5.82 28.66 -2.54
C VAL A 45 -4.50 29.42 -2.75
N VAL A 46 -3.89 29.30 -3.93
CA VAL A 46 -2.67 30.04 -4.31
C VAL A 46 -2.87 31.55 -4.17
N ALA A 47 -3.99 32.10 -4.63
CA ALA A 47 -4.29 33.53 -4.49
C ALA A 47 -4.39 33.98 -3.02
N ARG A 48 -4.79 33.11 -2.10
CA ARG A 48 -4.94 33.42 -0.67
C ARG A 48 -3.66 33.24 0.14
N ILE A 49 -2.92 32.16 -0.08
CA ILE A 49 -1.77 31.78 0.77
C ILE A 49 -0.42 31.76 0.04
N THR A 50 -0.35 32.16 -1.23
CA THR A 50 0.83 32.08 -2.13
C THR A 50 1.20 30.65 -2.53
N ALA A 51 1.79 30.49 -3.71
CA ALA A 51 2.05 29.18 -4.30
C ALA A 51 2.91 28.24 -3.43
N PRO A 52 3.98 28.69 -2.74
CA PRO A 52 4.78 27.76 -1.94
C PRO A 52 4.06 27.26 -0.67
N HIS A 53 3.20 28.07 -0.04
CA HIS A 53 2.39 27.58 1.08
C HIS A 53 1.28 26.64 0.61
N THR A 54 0.74 26.85 -0.60
CA THR A 54 -0.20 25.90 -1.22
C THR A 54 0.46 24.53 -1.41
N LEU A 55 1.69 24.48 -1.91
CA LEU A 55 2.44 23.23 -2.05
C LEU A 55 2.63 22.55 -0.69
N MET A 56 3.05 23.30 0.33
CA MET A 56 3.21 22.76 1.69
C MET A 56 1.90 22.21 2.26
N ALA A 57 0.81 22.97 2.15
CA ALA A 57 -0.51 22.55 2.61
C ALA A 57 -0.98 21.28 1.88
N GLY A 58 -0.74 21.19 0.57
CA GLY A 58 -1.01 19.99 -0.22
C GLY A 58 -0.22 18.78 0.27
N SER A 59 1.10 18.91 0.48
CA SER A 59 1.95 17.82 0.99
C SER A 59 1.52 17.36 2.38
N VAL A 60 1.20 18.28 3.29
CA VAL A 60 0.70 17.95 4.64
C VAL A 60 -0.66 17.26 4.57
N ALA A 61 -1.58 17.72 3.71
CA ALA A 61 -2.88 17.10 3.53
C ALA A 61 -2.76 15.66 2.97
N VAL A 62 -1.87 15.43 2.01
CA VAL A 62 -1.54 14.07 1.53
C VAL A 62 -1.02 13.20 2.66
N GLY A 63 -0.04 13.72 3.42
CA GLY A 63 0.57 12.98 4.52
C GLY A 63 -0.43 12.64 5.61
N ALA A 64 -1.28 13.59 6.01
CA ALA A 64 -2.36 13.40 6.96
C ALA A 64 -3.40 12.38 6.46
N GLY A 65 -3.77 12.42 5.17
CA GLY A 65 -4.65 11.43 4.56
C GLY A 65 -4.09 10.01 4.64
N PHE A 66 -2.79 9.84 4.39
CA PHE A 66 -2.13 8.53 4.45
C PHE A 66 -1.98 8.01 5.88
N VAL A 67 -1.59 8.87 6.83
CA VAL A 67 -1.56 8.53 8.26
C VAL A 67 -2.95 8.15 8.74
N TRP A 68 -3.97 8.94 8.39
CA TRP A 68 -5.35 8.66 8.79
C TRP A 68 -5.83 7.33 8.20
N LEU A 69 -5.55 7.05 6.92
CA LEU A 69 -5.86 5.75 6.33
C LEU A 69 -5.16 4.60 7.07
N ALA A 70 -3.90 4.77 7.43
CA ALA A 70 -3.14 3.77 8.18
C ALA A 70 -3.72 3.51 9.59
N MET A 71 -4.27 4.53 10.24
CA MET A 71 -4.92 4.40 11.55
C MET A 71 -6.26 3.66 11.50
N ILE A 72 -6.93 3.66 10.34
CA ILE A 72 -8.20 2.94 10.14
C ILE A 72 -7.96 1.47 9.77
N ILE A 73 -6.83 1.15 9.14
CA ILE A 73 -6.50 -0.21 8.75
C ILE A 73 -6.18 -1.03 10.01
N GLU A 74 -7.06 -1.98 10.32
CA GLU A 74 -6.85 -2.99 11.35
C GLU A 74 -6.51 -4.32 10.68
N PRO A 75 -5.24 -4.77 10.71
CA PRO A 75 -4.85 -6.00 10.02
C PRO A 75 -5.63 -7.23 10.47
N ALA A 76 -5.99 -7.31 11.76
CA ALA A 76 -6.75 -8.42 12.31
C ALA A 76 -8.21 -8.49 11.83
N ALA A 77 -8.76 -7.40 11.25
CA ALA A 77 -10.13 -7.38 10.73
C ALA A 77 -10.26 -8.08 9.37
N GLU A 78 -9.13 -8.42 8.71
CA GLU A 78 -9.06 -9.12 7.42
C GLU A 78 -9.87 -8.48 6.28
N THR A 79 -10.30 -7.24 6.47
CA THR A 79 -11.20 -6.51 5.58
C THR A 79 -10.89 -5.02 5.61
N LEU A 80 -11.23 -4.32 4.54
CA LEU A 80 -11.16 -2.86 4.49
C LEU A 80 -12.53 -2.27 4.88
N PRO A 81 -12.61 -1.41 5.90
CA PRO A 81 -13.85 -0.74 6.26
C PRO A 81 -14.17 0.34 5.21
N VAL A 82 -14.90 -0.04 4.16
CA VAL A 82 -15.19 0.80 2.99
C VAL A 82 -15.70 2.21 3.36
N PRO A 83 -16.67 2.38 4.30
CA PRO A 83 -17.12 3.71 4.68
C PRO A 83 -16.04 4.53 5.40
N GLY A 84 -15.18 3.89 6.20
CA GLY A 84 -14.13 4.54 6.97
C GLY A 84 -12.99 5.08 6.11
N ILE A 85 -12.65 4.38 5.02
CA ILE A 85 -11.53 4.79 4.14
C ILE A 85 -11.87 5.92 3.17
N LEU A 86 -13.15 6.27 2.98
CA LEU A 86 -13.56 7.33 2.04
C LEU A 86 -12.97 8.69 2.45
N GLY A 87 -13.08 9.05 3.73
CA GLY A 87 -12.57 10.31 4.28
C GLY A 87 -11.07 10.53 4.01
N PRO A 88 -10.18 9.62 4.44
CA PRO A 88 -8.74 9.78 4.21
C PRO A 88 -8.36 9.73 2.72
N LEU A 89 -9.06 8.94 1.89
CA LEU A 89 -8.82 8.92 0.45
C LEU A 89 -9.17 10.25 -0.21
N VAL A 90 -10.31 10.84 0.14
CA VAL A 90 -10.70 12.18 -0.34
C VAL A 90 -9.71 13.23 0.12
N LEU A 91 -9.26 13.20 1.38
CA LEU A 91 -8.26 14.13 1.91
C LEU A 91 -6.92 14.01 1.18
N GLY A 92 -6.43 12.78 0.98
CA GLY A 92 -5.21 12.51 0.22
C GLY A 92 -5.33 12.97 -1.24
N GLY A 93 -6.49 12.75 -1.86
CA GLY A 93 -6.81 13.26 -3.19
C GLY A 93 -6.76 14.79 -3.24
N LEU A 94 -7.50 15.46 -2.36
CA LEU A 94 -7.55 16.92 -2.24
C LEU A 94 -6.15 17.53 -2.12
N GLY A 95 -5.33 17.00 -1.20
CA GLY A 95 -3.95 17.45 -1.02
C GLY A 95 -3.12 17.29 -2.30
N THR A 96 -3.30 16.16 -3.00
CA THR A 96 -2.60 15.89 -4.26
C THR A 96 -3.00 16.87 -5.36
N GLY A 97 -4.29 17.16 -5.53
CA GLY A 97 -4.78 18.11 -6.53
C GLY A 97 -4.30 19.54 -6.25
N VAL A 98 -4.36 19.96 -4.97
CA VAL A 98 -3.86 21.26 -4.53
C VAL A 98 -2.34 21.39 -4.78
N PHE A 99 -1.58 20.31 -4.62
CA PHE A 99 -0.14 20.26 -4.84
C PHE A 99 0.26 20.25 -6.32
N ILE A 100 -0.36 19.42 -7.15
CA ILE A 100 0.07 19.21 -8.54
C ILE A 100 -0.18 20.46 -9.40
N ALA A 101 -1.34 21.11 -9.23
CA ALA A 101 -1.76 22.21 -10.09
C ALA A 101 -0.76 23.39 -10.16
N PRO A 102 -0.21 23.92 -9.04
CA PRO A 102 0.72 25.03 -9.07
C PRO A 102 2.18 24.60 -9.22
N LEU A 103 2.51 23.31 -9.06
CA LEU A 103 3.90 22.84 -8.99
C LEU A 103 4.70 23.22 -10.23
N GLN A 104 4.18 22.94 -11.42
CA GLN A 104 4.90 23.24 -12.66
C GLN A 104 5.09 24.74 -12.87
N ALA A 105 4.07 25.54 -12.58
CA ALA A 105 4.14 27.00 -12.68
C ALA A 105 5.17 27.60 -11.70
N VAL A 106 5.25 27.07 -10.47
CA VAL A 106 6.25 27.49 -9.47
C VAL A 106 7.66 27.10 -9.89
N ILE A 107 7.87 25.92 -10.48
CA ILE A 107 9.21 25.54 -10.96
C ILE A 107 9.64 26.44 -12.13
N LEU A 108 8.71 26.79 -13.01
CA LEU A 108 8.98 27.65 -14.16
C LEU A 108 9.12 29.14 -13.81
N SER A 109 8.58 29.61 -12.67
CA SER A 109 8.68 31.03 -12.29
C SER A 109 10.11 31.49 -12.03
N ASP A 110 11.02 30.55 -11.76
CA ASP A 110 12.45 30.82 -11.53
C ASP A 110 13.29 30.71 -12.82
N THR A 111 12.66 30.55 -13.99
CA THR A 111 13.35 30.39 -15.29
C THR A 111 13.30 31.65 -16.16
N THR A 112 14.35 31.87 -16.97
CA THR A 112 14.46 32.98 -17.92
C THR A 112 13.95 32.58 -19.30
N GLU A 113 13.52 33.51 -20.15
CA GLU A 113 13.01 33.22 -21.51
C GLU A 113 13.96 32.32 -22.34
N ALA A 114 15.28 32.49 -22.17
CA ALA A 114 16.29 31.67 -22.84
C ALA A 114 16.33 30.20 -22.38
N THR A 115 15.83 29.90 -21.17
CA THR A 115 15.88 28.57 -20.55
C THR A 115 14.49 27.91 -20.39
N VAL A 116 13.39 28.65 -20.57
CA VAL A 116 12.01 28.13 -20.48
C VAL A 116 11.81 26.94 -21.42
N GLY A 117 12.30 27.01 -22.67
CA GLY A 117 12.15 25.93 -23.65
C GLY A 117 12.81 24.61 -23.22
N THR A 118 13.97 24.71 -22.55
CA THR A 118 14.65 23.54 -21.97
C THR A 118 13.98 23.07 -20.68
N ALA A 119 13.48 24.00 -19.86
CA ALA A 119 12.82 23.70 -18.59
C ALA A 119 11.50 22.93 -18.78
N THR A 120 10.66 23.34 -19.73
CA THR A 120 9.37 22.69 -19.99
C THR A 120 9.49 21.25 -20.47
N GLY A 121 10.59 20.87 -21.15
CA GLY A 121 10.89 19.49 -21.53
C GLY A 121 11.60 18.67 -20.43
N THR A 122 12.46 19.30 -19.64
CA THR A 122 13.24 18.60 -18.60
C THR A 122 12.43 18.31 -17.34
N ILE A 123 11.54 19.21 -16.91
CA ILE A 123 10.74 19.04 -15.69
C ILE A 123 9.91 17.75 -15.71
N PRO A 124 9.08 17.46 -16.73
CA PRO A 124 8.30 16.23 -16.76
C PRO A 124 9.18 14.97 -16.85
N THR A 125 10.34 15.07 -17.50
CA THR A 125 11.31 13.97 -17.59
C THR A 125 11.87 13.61 -16.22
N VAL A 126 12.32 14.62 -15.45
CA VAL A 126 12.80 14.43 -14.07
C VAL A 126 11.68 13.91 -13.18
N GLN A 127 10.44 14.40 -13.35
CA GLN A 127 9.27 13.90 -12.61
C GLN A 127 8.98 12.42 -12.91
N GLN A 128 9.10 11.98 -14.17
CA GLN A 128 8.93 10.58 -14.53
C GLN A 128 10.03 9.69 -13.93
N ILE A 129 11.29 10.13 -13.99
CA ILE A 129 12.40 9.43 -13.33
C ILE A 129 12.13 9.31 -11.81
N GLY A 130 11.73 10.41 -11.17
CA GLY A 130 11.37 10.42 -9.76
C GLY A 130 10.17 9.53 -9.43
N ALA A 131 9.18 9.45 -10.32
CA ALA A 131 8.03 8.57 -10.16
C ALA A 131 8.44 7.09 -10.21
N SER A 132 9.31 6.71 -11.15
CA SER A 132 9.83 5.34 -11.28
C SER A 132 10.70 4.93 -10.08
N ILE A 133 11.64 5.79 -9.67
CA ILE A 133 12.48 5.53 -8.48
C ILE A 133 11.59 5.44 -7.24
N GLY A 134 10.65 6.37 -7.09
CA GLY A 134 9.73 6.39 -5.96
C GLY A 134 8.81 5.17 -5.92
N LEU A 135 8.39 4.63 -7.07
CA LEU A 135 7.66 3.38 -7.15
C LEU A 135 8.56 2.21 -6.69
N ALA A 136 9.77 2.09 -7.23
CA ALA A 136 10.69 1.02 -6.88
C ALA A 136 11.02 0.98 -5.38
N VAL A 137 11.33 2.12 -4.77
CA VAL A 137 11.63 2.21 -3.33
C VAL A 137 10.42 1.84 -2.48
N VAL A 138 9.22 2.34 -2.81
CA VAL A 138 8.00 2.03 -2.07
C VAL A 138 7.63 0.57 -2.19
N THR A 139 7.73 0.00 -3.40
CA THR A 139 7.47 -1.43 -3.64
C THR A 139 8.45 -2.31 -2.87
N LEU A 140 9.76 -1.99 -2.91
CA LEU A 140 10.77 -2.72 -2.17
C LEU A 140 10.52 -2.65 -0.66
N PHE A 141 10.21 -1.46 -0.15
CA PHE A 141 9.87 -1.26 1.26
C PHE A 141 8.63 -2.08 1.64
N PHE A 142 7.56 -2.02 0.85
CA PHE A 142 6.31 -2.74 1.08
C PHE A 142 6.52 -4.26 1.15
N PHE A 143 7.22 -4.85 0.18
CA PHE A 143 7.50 -6.29 0.22
C PHE A 143 8.48 -6.67 1.34
N GLY A 144 9.40 -5.79 1.71
CA GLY A 144 10.20 -5.95 2.93
C GLY A 144 9.34 -6.00 4.19
N GLN A 145 8.30 -5.16 4.28
CA GLN A 145 7.33 -5.21 5.37
C GLN A 145 6.49 -6.49 5.34
N VAL A 146 6.02 -6.94 4.17
CA VAL A 146 5.30 -8.21 4.02
C VAL A 146 6.17 -9.37 4.56
N ALA A 147 7.42 -9.46 4.11
CA ALA A 147 8.36 -10.50 4.54
C ALA A 147 8.65 -10.45 6.06
N GLY A 148 8.72 -9.26 6.64
CA GLY A 148 8.88 -9.03 8.07
C GLY A 148 7.66 -9.46 8.89
N GLN A 149 6.45 -9.11 8.45
CA GLN A 149 5.21 -9.49 9.13
C GLN A 149 4.98 -11.01 9.12
N THR A 150 5.48 -11.72 8.10
CA THR A 150 5.40 -13.19 7.98
C THR A 150 5.90 -13.92 9.23
N SER A 151 6.94 -13.43 9.93
CA SER A 151 7.45 -14.13 11.13
C SER A 151 6.49 -14.09 12.32
N GLU A 152 5.54 -13.17 12.33
CA GLU A 152 4.53 -13.04 13.40
C GLU A 152 3.18 -13.60 12.96
N THR A 153 2.75 -13.30 11.74
CA THR A 153 1.43 -13.68 11.24
C THR A 153 1.31 -15.18 10.94
N VAL A 154 2.35 -15.80 10.37
CA VAL A 154 2.31 -17.24 10.03
C VAL A 154 2.18 -18.13 11.26
N PRO A 155 2.96 -17.96 12.35
CA PRO A 155 2.78 -18.75 13.56
C PRO A 155 1.42 -18.55 14.23
N ALA A 156 0.89 -17.33 14.23
CA ALA A 156 -0.43 -17.03 14.78
C ALA A 156 -1.54 -17.77 14.00
N VAL A 157 -1.56 -17.64 12.68
CA VAL A 157 -2.54 -18.33 11.82
C VAL A 157 -2.33 -19.86 11.85
N ARG A 158 -1.10 -20.34 12.00
CA ARG A 158 -0.82 -21.77 12.21
C ARG A 158 -1.51 -22.30 13.47
N ALA A 159 -1.46 -21.56 14.57
CA ALA A 159 -2.12 -21.95 15.81
C ALA A 159 -3.65 -21.98 15.65
N GLU A 160 -4.23 -20.97 14.98
CA GLU A 160 -5.65 -20.92 14.62
C GLU A 160 -6.06 -22.08 13.70
N LEU A 161 -5.20 -22.46 12.74
CA LEU A 161 -5.42 -23.59 11.86
C LEU A 161 -5.42 -24.92 12.60
N VAL A 162 -4.52 -25.12 13.57
CA VAL A 162 -4.54 -26.35 14.41
C VAL A 162 -5.85 -26.43 15.19
N ALA A 163 -6.34 -25.31 15.71
CA ALA A 163 -7.63 -25.27 16.40
C ALA A 163 -8.80 -25.60 15.46
N SER A 164 -8.84 -25.04 14.24
CA SER A 164 -9.92 -25.32 13.28
C SER A 164 -9.90 -26.75 12.74
N LEU A 165 -8.74 -27.40 12.68
CA LEU A 165 -8.62 -28.80 12.30
C LEU A 165 -9.21 -29.76 13.35
N SER A 166 -9.38 -29.33 14.60
CA SER A 166 -10.00 -30.15 15.65
C SER A 166 -11.48 -30.46 15.38
N GLU A 167 -12.15 -29.60 14.60
CA GLU A 167 -13.54 -29.75 14.16
C GLU A 167 -13.64 -30.47 12.80
N SER A 168 -12.51 -30.78 12.16
CA SER A 168 -12.41 -31.37 10.83
C SER A 168 -12.30 -32.91 10.87
N PRO A 169 -12.72 -33.63 9.81
CA PRO A 169 -12.51 -35.09 9.69
C PRO A 169 -11.04 -35.54 9.61
N VAL A 170 -10.08 -34.62 9.59
CA VAL A 170 -8.65 -34.93 9.58
C VAL A 170 -8.25 -35.59 10.91
N ARG A 171 -7.48 -36.68 10.85
CA ARG A 171 -7.02 -37.41 12.04
C ARG A 171 -6.19 -36.47 12.95
N PRO A 172 -6.37 -36.51 14.29
CA PRO A 172 -5.64 -35.64 15.22
C PRO A 172 -4.12 -35.69 15.10
N VAL A 173 -3.58 -36.89 14.82
CA VAL A 173 -2.13 -37.09 14.60
C VAL A 173 -1.57 -36.32 13.40
N LEU A 174 -2.43 -35.90 12.46
CA LEU A 174 -2.03 -35.19 11.25
C LEU A 174 -2.22 -33.66 11.35
N HIS A 175 -2.86 -33.14 12.40
CA HIS A 175 -3.14 -31.70 12.53
C HIS A 175 -1.86 -30.86 12.50
N GLY A 176 -0.86 -31.27 13.29
CA GLY A 176 0.45 -30.61 13.31
C GLY A 176 1.15 -30.65 11.95
N ALA A 177 1.18 -31.81 11.30
CA ALA A 177 1.83 -31.97 9.99
C ALA A 177 1.18 -31.12 8.89
N VAL A 178 -0.16 -31.03 8.88
CA VAL A 178 -0.90 -30.15 7.94
C VAL A 178 -0.58 -28.68 8.22
N ALA A 179 -0.60 -28.27 9.49
CA ALA A 179 -0.33 -26.89 9.89
C ALA A 179 1.13 -26.48 9.64
N ASP A 180 2.10 -27.36 9.88
CA ASP A 180 3.52 -27.14 9.59
C ASP A 180 3.78 -27.04 8.07
N ARG A 181 3.15 -27.92 7.30
CA ARG A 181 3.24 -27.86 5.84
C ARG A 181 2.65 -26.55 5.31
N PHE A 182 1.48 -26.16 5.80
CA PHE A 182 0.87 -24.86 5.50
C PHE A 182 1.80 -23.70 5.88
N ALA A 183 2.34 -23.67 7.10
CA ALA A 183 3.21 -22.60 7.58
C ALA A 183 4.50 -22.47 6.76
N SER A 184 5.13 -23.59 6.40
CA SER A 184 6.32 -23.60 5.53
C SER A 184 6.02 -23.01 4.15
N CYS A 185 4.93 -23.45 3.53
CA CYS A 185 4.47 -22.94 2.24
C CYS A 185 4.11 -21.44 2.32
N ALA A 186 3.30 -21.02 3.30
CA ALA A 186 2.91 -19.63 3.48
C ALA A 186 4.12 -18.71 3.71
N SER A 187 5.06 -19.13 4.57
CA SER A 187 6.28 -18.36 4.85
C SER A 187 7.12 -18.15 3.59
N ASP A 188 7.37 -19.21 2.82
CA ASP A 188 8.18 -19.12 1.61
C ASP A 188 7.50 -18.31 0.50
N GLN A 189 6.17 -18.42 0.36
CA GLN A 189 5.41 -17.63 -0.61
C GLN A 189 5.44 -16.14 -0.31
N LEU A 190 5.14 -15.77 0.94
CA LEU A 190 5.09 -14.37 1.37
C LEU A 190 6.47 -13.69 1.32
N ARG A 191 7.55 -14.47 1.42
CA ARG A 191 8.93 -13.99 1.28
C ARG A 191 9.49 -14.12 -0.13
N SER A 192 8.75 -14.74 -1.06
CA SER A 192 9.22 -14.95 -2.42
C SER A 192 9.31 -13.63 -3.18
N ALA A 193 10.36 -13.49 -4.00
CA ALA A 193 10.49 -12.36 -4.93
C ALA A 193 9.55 -12.46 -6.13
N HIS A 194 8.85 -13.59 -6.29
CA HIS A 194 8.00 -13.92 -7.44
C HIS A 194 6.61 -14.37 -6.97
N PRO A 195 5.76 -13.47 -6.44
CA PRO A 195 4.44 -13.81 -5.92
C PRO A 195 3.52 -14.48 -6.95
N GLU A 196 3.79 -14.25 -8.24
CA GLU A 196 3.05 -14.82 -9.36
C GLU A 196 3.32 -16.31 -9.61
N ARG A 197 4.34 -16.90 -8.96
CA ARG A 197 4.70 -18.31 -9.10
C ARG A 197 4.67 -19.01 -7.76
N PRO A 198 4.21 -20.27 -7.69
CA PRO A 198 4.28 -21.00 -6.44
C PRO A 198 5.72 -21.18 -5.95
N ALA A 199 5.99 -20.77 -4.71
CA ALA A 199 7.26 -21.02 -4.04
C ALA A 199 7.58 -22.53 -3.98
N PRO A 200 8.87 -22.92 -3.98
CA PRO A 200 9.27 -24.33 -3.94
C PRO A 200 8.68 -25.12 -2.77
N ALA A 201 8.54 -24.52 -1.59
CA ALA A 201 7.89 -25.19 -0.47
C ALA A 201 6.39 -25.41 -0.67
N CYS A 202 5.74 -24.74 -1.61
CA CYS A 202 4.37 -25.06 -2.02
C CYS A 202 4.32 -26.02 -3.21
N ALA A 203 5.46 -26.29 -3.85
CA ALA A 203 5.57 -27.29 -4.89
C ALA A 203 5.53 -28.69 -4.26
N GLY A 204 4.84 -29.61 -4.91
CA GLY A 204 4.64 -30.99 -4.46
C GLY A 204 3.18 -31.32 -4.21
N GLY A 205 2.59 -32.10 -5.11
CA GLY A 205 1.27 -32.69 -4.92
C GLY A 205 1.31 -33.90 -3.99
N PRO A 206 0.15 -34.42 -3.58
CA PRO A 206 0.07 -35.65 -2.78
C PRO A 206 0.75 -36.81 -3.51
N THR A 207 1.70 -37.46 -2.83
CA THR A 207 2.49 -38.58 -3.38
C THR A 207 1.77 -39.92 -3.28
N SER A 208 0.65 -40.00 -2.54
CA SER A 208 -0.18 -41.19 -2.42
C SER A 208 -1.67 -40.83 -2.34
N PRO A 209 -2.58 -41.77 -2.66
CA PRO A 209 -4.03 -41.56 -2.52
C PRO A 209 -4.45 -41.20 -1.09
N ALA A 210 -3.77 -41.74 -0.07
CA ALA A 210 -4.03 -41.42 1.32
C ALA A 210 -3.68 -39.96 1.65
N VAL A 211 -2.57 -39.46 1.13
CA VAL A 211 -2.16 -38.05 1.28
C VAL A 211 -3.14 -37.14 0.53
N ALA A 212 -3.61 -37.57 -0.65
CA ALA A 212 -4.60 -36.82 -1.42
C ALA A 212 -5.94 -36.68 -0.68
N ALA A 213 -6.40 -37.74 -0.01
CA ALA A 213 -7.61 -37.72 0.80
C ALA A 213 -7.49 -36.77 1.99
N VAL A 214 -6.35 -36.79 2.71
CA VAL A 214 -6.08 -35.85 3.82
C VAL A 214 -6.02 -34.41 3.31
N ALA A 215 -5.34 -34.17 2.17
CA ALA A 215 -5.26 -32.85 1.57
C ALA A 215 -6.64 -32.32 1.13
N ALA A 216 -7.52 -33.21 0.64
CA ALA A 216 -8.89 -32.86 0.30
C ALA A 216 -9.73 -32.50 1.54
N GLN A 217 -9.58 -33.23 2.64
CA GLN A 217 -10.26 -32.96 3.92
C GLN A 217 -9.77 -31.66 4.59
N ALA A 218 -8.47 -31.38 4.52
CA ALA A 218 -7.87 -30.17 5.08
C ALA A 218 -8.07 -28.91 4.21
N ARG A 219 -8.46 -29.08 2.94
CA ARG A 219 -8.59 -28.00 1.96
C ARG A 219 -9.39 -26.78 2.48
N PRO A 220 -10.62 -26.91 3.03
CA PRO A 220 -11.37 -25.74 3.50
C PRO A 220 -10.61 -24.97 4.60
N SER A 221 -10.16 -25.65 5.65
CA SER A 221 -9.42 -25.02 6.75
C SER A 221 -8.12 -24.35 6.28
N THR A 222 -7.37 -25.00 5.37
CA THR A 222 -6.14 -24.40 4.81
C THR A 222 -6.41 -23.23 3.87
N GLN A 223 -7.54 -23.20 3.16
CA GLN A 223 -7.93 -22.07 2.31
C GLN A 223 -8.33 -20.85 3.13
N ASP A 224 -9.07 -21.05 4.22
CA ASP A 224 -9.45 -19.97 5.13
C ASP A 224 -8.21 -19.42 5.86
N ALA A 225 -7.32 -20.30 6.33
CA ALA A 225 -6.03 -19.91 6.88
C ALA A 225 -5.16 -19.16 5.85
N ALA A 226 -5.18 -19.58 4.58
CA ALA A 226 -4.45 -18.89 3.51
C ALA A 226 -4.97 -17.46 3.30
N ARG A 227 -6.29 -17.26 3.24
CA ARG A 227 -6.90 -15.92 3.11
C ARG A 227 -6.58 -15.05 4.32
N SER A 228 -6.67 -15.60 5.52
CA SER A 228 -6.38 -14.89 6.76
C SER A 228 -4.91 -14.44 6.82
N VAL A 229 -3.96 -15.33 6.54
CA VAL A 229 -2.53 -14.97 6.59
C VAL A 229 -2.16 -13.95 5.53
N THR A 230 -2.71 -14.04 4.30
CA THR A 230 -2.45 -13.04 3.26
C THR A 230 -3.08 -11.71 3.62
N ALA A 231 -4.34 -11.68 4.08
CA ALA A 231 -5.03 -10.46 4.46
C ALA A 231 -4.31 -9.73 5.60
N ARG A 232 -4.01 -10.42 6.72
CA ARG A 232 -3.32 -9.82 7.88
C ARG A 232 -1.93 -9.30 7.51
N THR A 233 -1.15 -10.08 6.76
CA THR A 233 0.22 -9.71 6.39
C THR A 233 0.24 -8.50 5.44
N PHE A 234 -0.59 -8.49 4.41
CA PHE A 234 -0.66 -7.36 3.47
C PHE A 234 -1.26 -6.11 4.10
N LEU A 235 -2.30 -6.22 4.94
CA LEU A 235 -2.87 -5.07 5.64
C LEU A 235 -1.87 -4.47 6.64
N ALA A 236 -1.11 -5.29 7.36
CA ALA A 236 -0.06 -4.81 8.25
C ALA A 236 1.06 -4.08 7.48
N ALA A 237 1.53 -4.65 6.37
CA ALA A 237 2.52 -4.03 5.50
C ALA A 237 2.00 -2.73 4.86
N LEU A 238 0.72 -2.70 4.45
CA LEU A 238 0.07 -1.52 3.89
C LEU A 238 -0.01 -0.41 4.94
N ARG A 239 -0.41 -0.74 6.17
CA ARG A 239 -0.48 0.19 7.30
C ARG A 239 0.89 0.83 7.57
N THR A 240 1.97 0.05 7.70
CA THR A 240 3.30 0.60 7.96
C THR A 240 3.82 1.42 6.79
N THR A 241 3.57 0.98 5.55
CA THR A 241 3.93 1.72 4.34
C THR A 241 3.21 3.06 4.25
N LEU A 242 1.91 3.11 4.55
CA LEU A 242 1.14 4.34 4.57
C LEU A 242 1.60 5.30 5.67
N MET A 243 1.91 4.80 6.88
CA MET A 243 2.49 5.61 7.96
C MET A 243 3.80 6.25 7.52
N MET A 244 4.72 5.46 6.95
CA MET A 244 6.01 5.97 6.48
C MET A 244 5.86 6.98 5.36
N LEU A 245 5.03 6.69 4.36
CA LEU A 245 4.73 7.62 3.27
C LEU A 245 4.12 8.92 3.80
N GLY A 246 3.22 8.83 4.78
CA GLY A 246 2.61 9.98 5.41
C GLY A 246 3.62 10.85 6.18
N LEU A 247 4.46 10.23 6.99
CA LEU A 247 5.53 10.91 7.73
C LEU A 247 6.54 11.58 6.79
N VAL A 248 6.94 10.91 5.71
CA VAL A 248 7.84 11.48 4.70
C VAL A 248 7.21 12.70 4.03
N ALA A 249 5.93 12.65 3.66
CA ALA A 249 5.25 13.81 3.06
C ALA A 249 5.14 15.00 4.04
N VAL A 250 4.82 14.75 5.30
CA VAL A 250 4.79 15.79 6.34
C VAL A 250 6.19 16.36 6.57
N ALA A 251 7.22 15.52 6.63
CA ALA A 251 8.61 15.94 6.80
C ALA A 251 9.10 16.80 5.64
N ILE A 252 8.79 16.43 4.39
CA ILE A 252 9.10 17.23 3.20
C ILE A 252 8.42 18.60 3.29
N GLY A 253 7.13 18.64 3.66
CA GLY A 253 6.40 19.88 3.86
C GLY A 253 7.03 20.77 4.94
N ALA A 254 7.41 20.18 6.08
CA ALA A 254 8.04 20.89 7.20
C ALA A 254 9.45 21.40 6.85
N LEU A 255 10.26 20.59 6.15
CA LEU A 255 11.58 20.99 5.69
C LEU A 255 11.51 22.14 4.69
N ALA A 256 10.55 22.10 3.76
CA ALA A 256 10.31 23.19 2.81
C ALA A 256 9.95 24.50 3.55
N ALA A 257 9.17 24.41 4.63
CA ALA A 257 8.84 25.55 5.48
C ALA A 257 10.07 26.12 6.22
N ALA A 258 10.87 25.23 6.82
CA ALA A 258 12.05 25.59 7.59
C ALA A 258 13.17 26.22 6.73
N LEU A 259 13.37 25.71 5.51
CA LEU A 259 14.34 26.29 4.57
C LEU A 259 13.91 27.67 4.07
N ARG A 260 12.60 27.93 3.99
CA ARG A 260 12.07 29.23 3.54
C ARG A 260 12.17 30.31 4.61
N THR A 261 11.86 30.00 5.86
CA THR A 261 12.02 30.94 6.99
C THR A 261 13.46 31.37 7.20
N ARG A 262 14.44 30.58 6.73
CA ARG A 262 15.87 30.95 6.72
C ARG A 262 16.29 31.81 5.52
N ARG A 263 15.47 31.90 4.47
CA ARG A 263 15.76 32.68 3.24
C ARG A 263 15.06 34.03 3.21
N THR A 264 14.20 34.35 4.18
CA THR A 264 13.68 35.71 4.36
C THR A 264 14.77 36.56 5.03
N PRO A 265 15.29 37.61 4.37
CA PRO A 265 16.24 38.55 4.97
C PRO A 265 15.62 39.34 6.13
#